data_AF-A0A5C6XWL1-F1
#
_entry.id   AF-A0A5C6XWL1-F1
#
_cell.length_a   1.000
_cell.length_b   1.000
_cell.length_c   1.000
_cell.angle_alpha   90.00
_cell.angle_beta   90.00
_cell.angle_gamma   90.00
#
_symmetry.space_group_name_H-M   'P 1'
#
loop_
_entity.id
_entity.type
_entity.pdbx_description
1 polymer ?
#
loop_
_entity_poly.entity_id
_entity_poly.type
_entity_poly.pdbx_seq_one_letter_code
_entity_poly.pdbx_strand_id
1 'polypeptide(L)'
;MNNLKDKYLHFKNIIQELEKYESKNFFGKLFSSDKPNENEIVLEINNFITNTLLKEIAMFQSIENFKVSLKWFLEVKDFIEYENVFKLLQAYQDLSFLNDKMLLNIENYRLVFQNAMREREKLENIFEKHNII
;
A
#
# COMPACT_ATOMS: atom_id res chain seq x y z
N MET A 1 -5.34 -21.06 -16.95
CA MET A 1 -4.47 -19.89 -16.73
C MET A 1 -5.37 -18.69 -16.58
N ASN A 2 -5.49 -18.12 -15.37
CA ASN A 2 -6.24 -16.87 -15.19
C ASN A 2 -5.43 -15.75 -15.86
N ASN A 3 -6.07 -15.04 -16.78
CA ASN A 3 -5.45 -13.99 -17.56
C ASN A 3 -4.93 -12.90 -16.61
N LEU A 4 -3.63 -12.62 -16.59
CA LEU A 4 -3.05 -11.54 -15.78
C LEU A 4 -3.81 -10.24 -15.98
N LYS A 5 -4.29 -9.99 -17.21
CA LYS A 5 -5.16 -8.87 -17.58
C LYS A 5 -6.44 -8.75 -16.73
N ASP A 6 -7.02 -9.85 -16.28
CA ASP A 6 -8.23 -9.87 -15.43
C ASP A 6 -7.90 -9.59 -13.96
N LYS A 7 -6.74 -10.05 -13.46
CA LYS A 7 -6.20 -9.61 -12.15
C LYS A 7 -5.91 -8.10 -12.15
N TYR A 8 -5.40 -7.57 -13.27
CA TYR A 8 -5.05 -6.17 -13.44
C TYR A 8 -6.23 -5.26 -13.79
N LEU A 9 -7.40 -5.81 -14.15
CA LEU A 9 -8.60 -5.03 -14.41
C LEU A 9 -9.06 -4.26 -13.15
N HIS A 10 -8.84 -4.84 -11.96
CA HIS A 10 -9.14 -4.16 -10.70
C HIS A 10 -8.19 -2.97 -10.44
N PHE A 11 -6.93 -3.08 -10.85
CA PHE A 11 -5.96 -1.99 -10.76
C PHE A 11 -6.28 -0.83 -11.69
N LYS A 12 -6.98 -1.07 -12.81
CA LYS A 12 -7.30 -0.01 -13.78
C LYS A 12 -8.03 1.17 -13.15
N ASN A 13 -8.97 0.91 -12.24
CA ASN A 13 -9.71 1.98 -11.55
C ASN A 13 -8.81 2.74 -10.57
N ILE A 14 -7.98 2.02 -9.82
CA ILE A 14 -7.01 2.61 -8.89
C ILE A 14 -5.99 3.44 -9.66
N ILE A 15 -5.37 2.90 -10.72
CA ILE A 15 -4.45 3.61 -11.62
C ILE A 15 -5.12 4.86 -12.19
N GLN A 16 -6.37 4.79 -12.64
CA GLN A 16 -7.11 5.97 -13.12
C GLN A 16 -7.38 7.00 -12.02
N GLU A 17 -7.53 6.58 -10.76
CA GLU A 17 -7.62 7.51 -9.63
C GLU A 17 -6.27 8.10 -9.27
N LEU A 18 -5.20 7.30 -9.26
CA LEU A 18 -3.83 7.75 -9.03
C LEU A 18 -3.35 8.72 -10.12
N GLU A 19 -3.74 8.51 -11.39
CA GLU A 19 -3.50 9.45 -12.50
C GLU A 19 -4.17 10.82 -12.32
N LYS A 20 -5.14 10.97 -11.39
CA LYS A 20 -5.72 12.29 -11.06
C LYS A 20 -4.81 13.12 -10.15
N TYR A 21 -3.88 12.48 -9.44
CA TYR A 21 -3.00 13.13 -8.44
C TYR A 21 -1.62 13.53 -9.01
N GLU A 22 -1.27 13.05 -10.20
CA GLU A 22 0.04 13.27 -10.84
C GLU A 22 -0.10 13.54 -12.34
N SER A 23 1.00 13.81 -13.04
CA SER A 23 0.93 14.23 -14.47
C SER A 23 0.21 13.19 -15.35
N LYS A 24 -0.64 13.66 -16.28
CA LYS A 24 -1.28 12.82 -17.31
C LYS A 24 -0.19 12.08 -18.08
N ASN A 25 -0.07 10.76 -17.89
CA ASN A 25 0.87 9.80 -18.51
C ASN A 25 1.94 9.16 -17.59
N PHE A 26 1.89 9.34 -16.26
CA PHE A 26 2.82 8.65 -15.35
C PHE A 26 2.78 7.12 -15.53
N PHE A 27 1.59 6.51 -15.45
CA PHE A 27 1.42 5.07 -15.63
C PHE A 27 1.32 4.65 -17.10
N GLY A 28 0.95 5.56 -18.00
CA GLY A 28 0.84 5.29 -19.44
C GLY A 28 2.11 4.70 -20.06
N LYS A 29 3.31 5.13 -19.60
CA LYS A 29 4.60 4.58 -20.07
C LYS A 29 4.88 3.16 -19.58
N LEU A 30 4.45 2.82 -18.36
CA LEU A 30 4.61 1.49 -17.76
C LEU A 30 3.77 0.43 -18.47
N PHE A 31 2.56 0.80 -18.88
CA PHE A 31 1.64 -0.11 -19.56
C PHE A 31 1.76 -0.11 -21.09
N SER A 32 2.50 0.83 -21.69
CA SER A 32 2.73 0.89 -23.15
C SER A 32 3.85 -0.01 -23.66
N SER A 33 4.54 -0.73 -22.78
CA SER A 33 5.54 -1.74 -23.19
C SER A 33 4.85 -2.94 -23.88
N ASP A 34 5.45 -3.45 -24.95
CA ASP A 34 5.03 -4.70 -25.61
C ASP A 34 5.11 -5.92 -24.65
N LYS A 35 5.89 -5.80 -23.57
CA LYS A 35 5.96 -6.73 -22.44
C LYS A 35 6.04 -5.95 -21.12
N PRO A 36 4.90 -5.58 -20.52
CA PRO A 36 4.90 -4.89 -19.24
C PRO A 36 5.51 -5.80 -18.16
N ASN A 37 6.45 -5.26 -17.37
CA ASN A 37 7.05 -5.97 -16.25
C ASN A 37 6.16 -5.80 -15.01
N GLU A 38 5.53 -6.90 -14.59
CA GLU A 38 4.63 -6.95 -13.44
C GLU A 38 5.27 -6.44 -12.15
N ASN A 39 6.53 -6.80 -11.89
CA ASN A 39 7.23 -6.38 -10.68
C ASN A 39 7.51 -4.87 -10.70
N GLU A 40 7.85 -4.30 -11.85
CA GLU A 40 8.05 -2.85 -11.99
C GLU A 40 6.74 -2.09 -11.80
N ILE A 41 5.63 -2.60 -12.33
CA ILE A 41 4.30 -1.98 -12.17
C ILE A 41 3.87 -1.99 -10.70
N VAL A 42 3.99 -3.13 -10.03
CA VAL A 42 3.64 -3.26 -8.61
C VAL A 42 4.52 -2.35 -7.76
N LEU A 43 5.83 -2.31 -8.03
CA LEU A 43 6.77 -1.43 -7.34
C LEU A 43 6.41 0.04 -7.53
N GLU A 44 6.06 0.46 -8.75
CA GLU A 44 5.71 1.85 -9.02
C GLU A 44 4.42 2.27 -8.31
N ILE A 45 3.40 1.39 -8.32
CA ILE A 45 2.13 1.63 -7.61
C ILE A 45 2.37 1.73 -6.10
N ASN A 46 3.15 0.79 -5.53
CA ASN A 46 3.55 0.81 -4.12
C ASN A 46 4.25 2.13 -3.75
N ASN A 47 5.26 2.54 -4.54
CA ASN A 47 6.00 3.78 -4.33
C ASN A 47 5.11 5.02 -4.43
N PHE A 48 4.25 5.06 -5.43
CA PHE A 48 3.31 6.16 -5.64
C PHE A 48 2.40 6.35 -4.43
N ILE A 49 1.69 5.28 -4.02
CA ILE A 49 0.73 5.33 -2.92
C ILE A 49 1.45 5.74 -1.63
N THR A 50 2.60 5.13 -1.36
CA THR A 50 3.40 5.40 -0.17
C THR A 50 3.83 6.86 -0.11
N ASN A 51 4.44 7.38 -1.18
CA ASN A 51 4.93 8.76 -1.23
C ASN A 51 3.79 9.79 -1.16
N THR A 52 2.65 9.48 -1.77
CA THR A 52 1.45 10.34 -1.74
C THR A 52 0.92 10.43 -0.31
N LEU A 53 0.69 9.30 0.34
CA LEU A 53 0.22 9.26 1.72
C LEU A 53 1.19 9.93 2.69
N LEU A 54 2.50 9.67 2.59
CA LEU A 54 3.50 10.31 3.45
C LEU A 54 3.49 11.84 3.32
N LYS A 55 3.38 12.34 2.08
CA LYS A 55 3.29 13.77 1.82
C LYS A 55 2.02 14.37 2.40
N GLU A 56 0.88 13.70 2.27
CA GLU A 56 -0.39 14.14 2.85
C GLU A 56 -0.33 14.17 4.38
N ILE A 57 0.15 13.08 5.00
CA ILE A 57 0.25 12.94 6.46
C ILE A 57 1.08 14.08 7.06
N ALA A 58 2.21 14.44 6.44
CA ALA A 58 3.06 15.53 6.87
C ALA A 58 2.36 16.91 6.87
N MET A 59 1.23 17.05 6.16
CA MET A 59 0.47 18.28 6.04
C MET A 59 -0.82 18.29 6.89
N PHE A 60 -1.15 17.21 7.61
CA PHE A 60 -2.39 17.15 8.36
C PHE A 60 -2.41 18.11 9.54
N GLN A 61 -3.53 18.81 9.67
CA GLN A 61 -3.79 19.77 10.75
C GLN A 61 -5.03 19.39 11.56
N SER A 62 -5.75 18.34 11.15
CA SER A 62 -7.02 17.97 11.78
C SER A 62 -7.26 16.46 11.81
N ILE A 63 -8.11 16.06 12.75
CA ILE A 63 -8.61 14.69 12.90
C ILE A 63 -9.38 14.24 11.65
N GLU A 64 -10.10 15.14 10.97
CA GLU A 64 -10.87 14.80 9.77
C GLU A 64 -9.95 14.42 8.60
N ASN A 65 -8.85 15.13 8.38
CA ASN A 65 -7.85 14.76 7.37
C ASN A 65 -7.27 13.37 7.64
N PHE A 66 -6.92 13.12 8.92
CA PHE A 66 -6.44 11.82 9.35
C PHE A 66 -7.45 10.70 9.06
N LYS A 67 -8.73 10.87 9.41
CA LYS A 67 -9.76 9.83 9.22
C LYS A 67 -9.94 9.49 7.73
N VAL A 68 -9.97 10.51 6.88
CA VAL A 68 -10.13 10.33 5.42
C VAL A 68 -8.92 9.59 4.86
N SER A 69 -7.71 10.01 5.23
CA SER A 69 -6.48 9.37 4.78
C SER A 69 -6.34 7.93 5.31
N LEU A 70 -6.62 7.69 6.59
CA LEU A 70 -6.56 6.34 7.17
C LEU A 70 -7.54 5.39 6.48
N LYS A 71 -8.75 5.86 6.16
CA LYS A 71 -9.72 5.07 5.40
C LYS A 71 -9.16 4.70 4.04
N TRP A 72 -8.60 5.66 3.32
CA TRP A 72 -8.02 5.40 2.00
C TRP A 72 -6.83 4.43 2.09
N PHE A 73 -5.92 4.63 3.04
CA PHE A 73 -4.83 3.69 3.32
C PHE A 73 -5.35 2.26 3.52
N LEU A 74 -6.42 2.05 4.32
CA LEU A 74 -6.96 0.71 4.56
C LEU A 74 -7.55 0.06 3.29
N GLU A 75 -8.06 0.86 2.36
CA GLU A 75 -8.58 0.39 1.07
C GLU A 75 -7.45 -0.01 0.11
N VAL A 76 -6.29 0.64 0.19
CA VAL A 76 -5.16 0.40 -0.74
C VAL A 76 -3.97 -0.34 -0.13
N LYS A 77 -4.00 -0.68 1.16
CA LYS A 77 -2.89 -1.32 1.89
C LYS A 77 -2.37 -2.61 1.25
N ASP A 78 -3.21 -3.34 0.53
CA ASP A 78 -2.85 -4.62 -0.10
C ASP A 78 -1.94 -4.43 -1.33
N PHE A 79 -1.80 -3.18 -1.81
CA PHE A 79 -0.87 -2.78 -2.87
C PHE A 79 0.46 -2.25 -2.33
N ILE A 80 0.59 -2.13 -1.01
CA ILE A 80 1.74 -1.54 -0.34
C ILE A 80 2.60 -2.68 0.22
N GLU A 81 3.89 -2.63 -0.04
CA GLU A 81 4.83 -3.56 0.57
C GLU A 81 4.85 -3.39 2.10
N TYR A 82 5.04 -4.48 2.84
CA TYR A 82 4.94 -4.47 4.31
C TYR A 82 5.83 -3.41 4.97
N GLU A 83 7.06 -3.22 4.47
CA GLU A 83 7.96 -2.19 4.99
C GLU A 83 7.36 -0.78 4.87
N ASN A 84 6.68 -0.50 3.75
CA ASN A 84 6.04 0.78 3.53
C ASN A 84 4.74 0.94 4.33
N VAL A 85 4.01 -0.15 4.59
CA VAL A 85 2.89 -0.14 5.53
C VAL A 85 3.36 0.30 6.92
N PHE A 86 4.47 -0.24 7.42
CA PHE A 86 5.00 0.16 8.73
C PHE A 86 5.44 1.63 8.77
N LYS A 87 6.09 2.12 7.70
CA LYS A 87 6.46 3.55 7.58
C LYS A 87 5.22 4.45 7.65
N LEU A 88 4.14 4.09 6.97
CA LEU A 88 2.89 4.85 6.96
C LEU A 88 2.20 4.84 8.33
N LEU A 89 2.11 3.67 8.97
CA LEU A 89 1.54 3.57 10.32
C LEU A 89 2.33 4.39 11.34
N GLN A 90 3.66 4.40 11.26
CA GLN A 90 4.49 5.26 12.10
C GLN A 90 4.21 6.75 11.85
N ALA A 91 4.16 7.16 10.57
CA ALA A 91 3.85 8.55 10.22
C ALA A 91 2.49 9.00 10.76
N TYR A 92 1.48 8.12 10.77
CA TYR A 92 0.22 8.40 11.43
C TYR A 92 0.37 8.53 12.95
N GLN A 93 1.13 7.68 13.61
CA GLN A 93 1.36 7.74 15.07
C GLN A 93 2.02 9.05 15.51
N ASP A 94 2.85 9.64 14.66
CA ASP A 94 3.59 10.88 14.96
C ASP A 94 2.72 12.15 14.91
N LEU A 95 1.45 12.04 14.50
CA LEU A 95 0.52 13.17 14.43
C LEU A 95 0.14 13.67 15.84
N SER A 96 0.52 14.92 16.14
CA SER A 96 0.40 15.50 17.48
C SER A 96 -1.03 15.71 17.99
N PHE A 97 -2.03 15.68 17.10
CA PHE A 97 -3.44 15.89 17.46
C PHE A 97 -4.20 14.59 17.74
N LEU A 98 -3.53 13.43 17.67
CA LEU A 98 -4.15 12.15 17.99
C LEU A 98 -4.32 11.94 19.49
N ASN A 99 -5.43 11.31 19.88
CA ASN A 99 -5.65 10.87 21.25
C ASN A 99 -5.24 9.40 21.44
N ASP A 100 -5.15 8.97 22.70
CA ASP A 100 -4.74 7.62 23.08
C ASP A 100 -5.56 6.52 22.40
N LYS A 101 -6.87 6.73 22.23
CA LYS A 101 -7.74 5.75 21.56
C LYS A 101 -7.36 5.59 20.08
N MET A 102 -7.03 6.68 19.40
CA MET A 102 -6.61 6.65 18.00
C MET A 102 -5.21 6.04 17.86
N LEU A 103 -4.28 6.38 18.75
CA LEU A 103 -2.95 5.76 18.79
C LEU A 103 -3.03 4.25 19.01
N LEU A 104 -3.88 3.80 19.94
CA LEU A 104 -4.12 2.38 20.19
C LEU A 104 -4.71 1.68 18.95
N ASN A 105 -5.61 2.33 18.21
CA ASN A 105 -6.13 1.76 16.98
C ASN A 105 -5.03 1.57 15.92
N ILE A 106 -4.14 2.56 15.76
CA ILE A 106 -3.01 2.45 14.82
C ILE A 106 -2.06 1.33 15.24
N GLU A 107 -1.79 1.20 16.55
CA GLU A 107 -0.98 0.11 17.09
C GLU A 107 -1.61 -1.27 16.85
N ASN A 108 -2.93 -1.39 17.01
CA ASN A 108 -3.65 -2.62 16.70
C ASN A 108 -3.53 -2.99 15.21
N TYR A 109 -3.62 -2.02 14.29
CA TYR A 109 -3.36 -2.28 12.88
C TYR A 109 -1.93 -2.77 12.65
N ARG A 110 -0.94 -2.14 13.29
CA ARG A 110 0.46 -2.55 13.20
C ARG A 110 0.66 -4.01 13.63
N LEU A 111 0.05 -4.41 14.74
CA LEU A 111 0.13 -5.78 15.26
C LEU A 111 -0.52 -6.81 14.33
N VAL A 112 -1.68 -6.49 13.75
CA VAL A 112 -2.35 -7.37 12.78
C VAL A 112 -1.46 -7.59 11.56
N PHE A 113 -0.86 -6.52 11.02
CA PHE A 113 0.06 -6.62 9.89
C PHE A 113 1.32 -7.42 10.21
N GLN A 114 1.93 -7.19 11.38
CA GLN A 114 3.12 -7.92 11.80
C GLN A 114 2.84 -9.42 11.94
N ASN A 115 1.67 -9.81 12.44
CA ASN A 115 1.30 -11.21 12.54
C ASN A 115 1.07 -11.85 11.16
N ALA A 116 0.40 -11.15 10.24
CA ALA A 116 0.21 -11.63 8.87
C ALA A 116 1.54 -11.86 8.15
N MET A 117 2.53 -10.97 8.35
CA MET A 117 3.88 -11.13 7.81
C MET A 117 4.57 -12.39 8.36
N ARG A 118 4.54 -12.59 9.69
CA ARG A 118 5.12 -13.78 10.32
C ARG A 118 4.46 -15.09 9.85
N GLU A 119 3.16 -15.09 9.62
CA GLU A 119 2.46 -16.26 9.09
C GLU A 119 2.87 -16.57 7.66
N ARG A 120 3.06 -15.54 6.83
CA ARG A 120 3.57 -15.69 5.47
C ARG A 120 5.00 -16.23 5.45
N GLU A 121 5.89 -15.68 6.26
CA GLU A 121 7.27 -16.19 6.40
C GLU A 121 7.29 -17.66 6.83
N LYS A 122 6.42 -18.06 7.77
CA LYS A 122 6.31 -19.48 8.18
C LYS A 122 5.91 -20.38 7.01
N LEU A 123 4.96 -19.93 6.17
CA LEU A 123 4.52 -20.70 5.01
C LEU A 123 5.62 -20.79 3.94
N GLU A 124 6.30 -19.69 3.64
CA GLU A 124 7.42 -19.66 2.69
C GLU A 124 8.55 -20.60 3.14
N ASN A 125 8.93 -20.57 4.42
CA ASN A 125 9.89 -21.52 5.00
C ASN A 125 9.44 -22.98 4.89
N ILE A 126 8.14 -23.27 5.03
CA ILE A 126 7.60 -24.62 4.82
C ILE A 126 7.75 -25.02 3.35
N PHE A 127 7.42 -24.15 2.40
CA PHE A 127 7.52 -24.44 0.97
C PHE A 127 8.97 -24.64 0.52
N GLU A 128 9.90 -23.78 0.96
CA GLU A 128 11.33 -23.91 0.70
C GLU A 128 11.88 -25.23 1.26
N LYS A 129 11.54 -25.57 2.50
CA LYS A 129 11.98 -26.83 3.13
C LYS A 129 11.53 -28.08 2.38
N HIS A 130 10.42 -27.99 1.64
CA HIS A 130 9.85 -29.10 0.88
C HIS A 130 10.15 -29.01 -0.63
N ASN A 131 11.03 -28.11 -1.09
CA ASN A 131 11.37 -27.88 -2.51
C ASN A 131 10.13 -27.70 -3.41
N ILE A 132 9.08 -27.06 -2.87
CA ILE A 132 7.88 -26.75 -3.65
C ILE A 132 8.10 -25.48 -4.49
N ILE A 133 9.09 -24.66 -4.11
CA ILE A 133 9.57 -23.44 -4.77
C ILE A 133 11.09 -23.44 -4.71
#